data_AF-A0A923S3J7-F1
#
_entry.id   AF-A0A923S3J7-F1
#
_cell.length_a   1.000
_cell.length_b   1.000
_cell.length_c   1.000
_cell.angle_alpha   90.00
_cell.angle_beta   90.00
_cell.angle_gamma   90.00
#
_symmetry.space_group_name_H-M   'P 1'
#
loop_
_entity.id
_entity.type
_entity.pdbx_description
1 polymer ?
#
loop_
_entity_poly.entity_id
_entity_poly.type
_entity_poly.pdbx_seq_one_letter_code
_entity_poly.pdbx_strand_id
1 'polypeptide(L)' 'MEDKPARLTILIDAEKKRIFDELCASQDITASQVVRQLIREYLQKHGVEWTPLLVDRNKT' A
#
# COMPACT_ATOMS: atom_id res chain seq x y z
N MET A 1 -8.02 6.54 17.84
CA MET A 1 -6.68 5.97 18.01
C MET A 1 -5.81 6.55 16.91
N GLU A 2 -4.70 7.20 17.26
CA GLU A 2 -3.79 7.81 16.27
C GLU A 2 -3.38 6.79 15.21
N ASP A 3 -3.70 7.10 13.96
CA ASP A 3 -3.27 6.34 12.78
C ASP A 3 -1.76 6.55 12.61
N LYS A 4 -0.96 5.79 13.36
CA LYS A 4 0.50 5.93 13.33
C LYS A 4 1.01 5.24 12.07
N PRO A 5 1.57 5.98 11.09
CA PRO A 5 2.10 5.38 9.88
C PRO A 5 3.26 4.45 10.24
N ALA A 6 3.11 3.16 9.93
CA ALA A 6 4.18 2.17 10.03
C ALA A 6 5.03 2.19 8.74
N ARG A 7 6.36 2.07 8.88
CA ARG A 7 7.28 1.97 7.75
C ARG A 7 7.55 0.50 7.44
N LEU A 8 7.32 0.10 6.19
CA LEU A 8 7.65 -1.22 5.66
C LEU A 8 8.87 -1.08 4.74
N THR A 9 10.00 -1.69 5.11
CA THR A 9 11.22 -1.72 4.29
C THR A 9 11.33 -3.07 3.61
N ILE A 10 11.38 -3.09 2.27
CA ILE A 10 11.50 -4.31 1.47
C ILE A 10 12.78 -4.20 0.65
N LEU A 11 13.62 -5.23 0.72
CA LEU A 11 14.77 -5.37 -0.17
C LEU A 11 14.31 -6.03 -1.47
N ILE A 12 14.48 -5.31 -2.58
CA ILE A 12 14.21 -5.82 -3.92
C ILE A 12 15.41 -5.54 -4.82
N ASP A 13 15.56 -6.36 -5.84
CA ASP A 13 16.55 -6.18 -6.88
C ASP A 13 16.38 -4.83 -7.61
N ALA A 14 17.49 -4.21 -8.00
CA ALA A 14 17.52 -2.86 -8.54
C ALA A 14 16.81 -2.76 -9.90
N GLU A 15 16.96 -3.77 -10.75
CA GLU A 15 16.30 -3.83 -12.06
C GLU A 15 14.78 -3.98 -11.90
N LYS A 16 14.34 -4.88 -11.00
CA LYS A 16 12.91 -5.04 -10.69
C LYS A 16 12.30 -3.77 -10.11
N LYS A 17 13.00 -3.08 -9.20
CA LYS A 17 12.53 -1.78 -8.67
C LYS A 17 12.30 -0.79 -9.80
N ARG A 18 13.25 -0.69 -10.73
CA ARG A 18 13.18 0.27 -11.84
C ARG A 18 11.99 -0.03 -12.74
N ILE A 19 11.84 -1.28 -13.20
CA ILE A 19 10.72 -1.69 -14.06
C ILE A 19 9.38 -1.44 -13.35
N PHE A 20 9.30 -1.76 -12.07
CA PHE A 20 8.08 -1.53 -11.28
C PHE A 20 7.74 -0.05 -11.15
N ASP A 21 8.73 0.81 -10.92
CA ASP A 21 8.56 2.26 -10.82
C ASP A 21 8.11 2.86 -12.15
N GLU A 22 8.73 2.45 -13.27
CA GLU A 22 8.35 2.87 -14.62
C GLU A 22 6.92 2.44 -14.97
N LEU A 23 6.53 1.21 -14.60
CA LEU A 23 5.17 0.70 -14.80
C LEU A 23 4.13 1.48 -13.98
N CYS A 24 4.47 1.84 -12.73
CA CYS A 24 3.61 2.64 -11.87
C CYS A 24 3.46 4.06 -12.44
N ALA A 25 4.57 4.69 -12.85
CA ALA A 25 4.57 6.02 -13.44
C ALA A 25 3.74 6.12 -14.72
N SER A 26 3.78 5.08 -15.58
CA SER A 26 2.96 5.00 -16.79
C SER A 26 1.44 5.02 -16.52
N GLN A 27 1.04 4.61 -15.31
CA GLN A 27 -0.36 4.54 -14.87
C GLN A 27 -0.76 5.69 -13.94
N ASP A 28 0.10 6.70 -13.78
CA ASP A 28 -0.10 7.83 -12.85
C ASP A 28 -0.29 7.38 -11.37
N ILE A 29 0.30 6.24 -11.00
CA ILE A 29 0.26 5.70 -9.65
C ILE A 29 1.67 5.56 -9.07
N THR A 30 1.77 5.56 -7.75
CA THR A 30 3.04 5.34 -7.05
C THR A 30 3.19 3.88 -6.63
N ALA A 31 4.42 3.38 -6.61
CA ALA A 31 4.77 2.07 -6.07
C ALA A 31 4.13 1.80 -4.69
N SER A 32 4.09 2.83 -3.83
CA SER A 32 3.47 2.73 -2.49
C SER A 32 1.96 2.46 -2.53
N GLN A 33 1.25 3.04 -3.49
CA GLN A 33 -0.20 2.81 -3.64
C GLN A 33 -0.47 1.38 -4.10
N VAL A 34 0.31 0.88 -5.06
CA VAL A 34 0.21 -0.51 -5.54
C VAL A 34 0.51 -1.50 -4.42
N VAL A 35 1.61 -1.29 -3.68
CA VAL A 35 1.99 -2.16 -2.56
C VAL A 35 0.90 -2.18 -1.47
N ARG A 36 0.31 -1.03 -1.14
CA ARG A 36 -0.81 -0.98 -0.18
C ARG A 36 -2.04 -1.74 -0.67
N GLN A 37 -2.34 -1.67 -1.97
CA GLN A 37 -3.44 -2.41 -2.56
C GLN A 37 -3.17 -3.92 -2.51
N LEU A 38 -1.97 -4.35 -2.91
CA LEU A 38 -1.53 -5.74 -2.82
C LEU A 38 -1.62 -6.30 -1.40
N ILE A 39 -1.22 -5.53 -0.39
CA ILE A 39 -1.35 -5.94 1.02
C ILE A 39 -2.82 -6.17 1.37
N ARG A 40 -3.72 -5.24 1.00
CA ARG A 40 -5.16 -5.37 1.31
C ARG A 40 -5.78 -6.58 0.63
N GLU A 41 -5.47 -6.81 -0.64
CA GLU A 41 -5.96 -7.98 -1.40
C GLU A 41 -5.41 -9.29 -0.82
N TYR A 42 -4.14 -9.29 -0.42
CA TYR A 42 -3.52 -10.45 0.21
C TYR A 42 -4.18 -10.79 1.55
N LEU A 43 -4.41 -9.79 2.41
CA LEU A 43 -5.12 -10.00 3.69
C LEU A 43 -6.54 -10.55 3.48
N GLN A 44 -7.29 -9.97 2.53
CA GLN A 44 -8.64 -10.45 2.18
C GLN A 44 -8.61 -11.89 1.67
N LYS A 45 -7.67 -12.23 0.79
CA LYS A 45 -7.51 -13.60 0.25
C LYS A 45 -7.22 -14.63 1.34
N HIS A 46 -6.52 -14.22 2.40
CA HIS A 46 -6.20 -15.06 3.55
C HIS A 46 -7.25 -15.00 4.67
N GLY A 47 -8.40 -14.36 4.45
CA GLY A 47 -9.48 -14.28 5.43
C GLY A 47 -9.15 -13.42 6.65
N VAL A 48 -8.14 -12.55 6.56
CA VAL A 48 -7.81 -11.62 7.63
C VAL A 48 -8.68 -10.38 7.45
N GLU A 49 -9.68 -10.22 8.32
CA GLU A 49 -10.45 -8.98 8.40
C GLU A 49 -9.54 -7.84 8.86
N TRP A 50 -9.15 -6.99 7.92
CA TRP A 50 -8.52 -5.72 8.22
C TRP A 50 -9.57 -4.61 8.09
N THR A 51 -10.10 -4.18 9.23
CA THR A 51 -10.97 -3.01 9.29
C THR A 51 -10.08 -1.79 9.47
N PRO A 52 -9.92 -0.91 8.45
CA PRO A 52 -9.37 0.41 8.72
C PRO A 52 -10.30 1.04 9.75
N LEU A 53 -9.77 1.33 10.94
CA LEU A 53 -10.46 2.21 11.89
C LEU A 53 -10.79 3.47 11.08
N LEU A 54 -12.08 3.64 10.77
CA LEU A 54 -12.58 4.72 9.94
C LEU A 54 -11.95 6.02 10.44
N VAL A 55 -11.03 6.59 9.66
CA VAL A 55 -10.60 7.96 9.90
C VAL A 55 -11.77 8.83 9.43
N ASP A 56 -12.66 9.13 10.36
CA ASP A 56 -13.69 10.15 10.23
C ASP A 56 -13.01 11.48 9.88
N ARG A 57 -12.79 11.72 8.58
CA ARG A 57 -12.27 12.98 8.04
C ARG A 57 -13.30 14.10 8.07
N ASN A 58 -14.45 13.90 8.71
CA ASN A 58 -15.53 14.88 8.71
C ASN A 58 -16.23 15.00 10.07
N LYS A 59 -15.51 15.49 11.08
CA LYS A 59 -16.13 16.12 12.25
C LYS A 59 -15.72 17.60 12.26
N THR A 60 -16.55 18.41 11.61
CA THR A 60 -16.65 19.86 11.80
C THR A 60 -17.15 20.15 13.20
#